data_AF-A0A9X8H6W1-F1
#
_entry.id   AF-A0A9X8H6W1-F1
#
_cell.length_a   1.000
_cell.length_b   1.000
_cell.length_c   1.000
_cell.angle_alpha   90.00
_cell.angle_beta   90.00
_cell.angle_gamma   90.00
#
_symmetry.space_group_name_H-M   'P 1'
#
loop_
_entity.id
_entity.type
_entity.pdbx_description
1 polymer ?
#
loop_
_entity_poly.entity_id
_entity_poly.type
_entity_poly.pdbx_seq_one_letter_code
_entity_poly.pdbx_strand_id
1 'polypeptide(L)'
;MILDLWVMVFGLVLVLIEAPRSQTSSWQVLTDCKRFVVDNVATFLGSIFGRSLLHLFTGTFTLSVYQHDSVYLPVVTGSGLVVLSVVNACVGRRAKASFLALAKTVDVSNCAFLFAAADEDGDGVWSLDELDAFCTGQHIRLSAAEWELLVADLDKHHAGVISLHEFTTWVELQHQRMDFV
;
A
#
# COMPACT_ATOMS: atom_id res chain seq x y z
N MET A 1 18.98 -19.34 -20.39
CA MET A 1 18.78 -20.27 -19.25
C MET A 1 18.91 -19.59 -17.89
N ILE A 2 20.06 -19.01 -17.50
CA ILE A 2 20.19 -18.40 -16.16
C ILE A 2 19.29 -17.15 -15.99
N LEU A 3 19.19 -16.30 -17.02
CA LEU A 3 18.37 -15.09 -16.99
C LEU A 3 16.87 -15.42 -16.98
N ASP A 4 16.46 -16.42 -17.76
CA ASP A 4 15.06 -16.88 -17.81
C ASP A 4 14.61 -17.41 -16.44
N LEU A 5 15.49 -18.10 -15.71
CA LEU A 5 15.24 -18.53 -14.34
C LEU A 5 15.02 -17.34 -13.40
N TRP A 6 15.81 -16.27 -13.54
CA TRP A 6 15.62 -15.05 -12.75
C TRP A 6 14.31 -14.33 -13.09
N VAL A 7 13.92 -14.27 -14.37
CA VAL A 7 12.62 -13.72 -14.78
C VAL A 7 11.47 -14.51 -14.12
N MET A 8 11.57 -15.84 -14.10
CA MET A 8 10.57 -16.68 -13.43
C MET A 8 10.54 -16.45 -11.91
N VAL A 9 11.69 -16.31 -11.26
CA VAL A 9 11.77 -16.02 -9.82
C VAL A 9 11.13 -14.67 -9.50
N PHE A 10 11.50 -13.60 -10.21
CA PHE A 10 10.90 -12.27 -9.98
C PHE A 10 9.41 -12.25 -10.31
N GLY A 11 8.99 -12.95 -11.36
CA GLY A 11 7.58 -13.13 -11.71
C GLY A 11 6.80 -13.86 -10.60
N LEU A 12 7.35 -14.91 -10.02
CA LEU A 12 6.73 -15.62 -8.89
C LEU A 12 6.60 -14.72 -7.66
N VAL A 13 7.64 -13.94 -7.35
CA VAL A 13 7.61 -12.96 -6.25
C VAL A 13 6.52 -11.91 -6.49
N LEU A 14 6.37 -11.41 -7.72
CA LEU A 14 5.27 -10.49 -8.07
C LEU A 14 3.89 -11.12 -7.87
N VAL A 15 3.69 -12.36 -8.31
CA VAL A 15 2.42 -13.07 -8.11
C VAL A 15 2.11 -13.26 -6.62
N LEU A 16 3.13 -13.58 -5.82
CA LEU A 16 2.98 -13.74 -4.38
C LEU A 16 2.63 -12.40 -3.68
N ILE A 17 3.24 -11.30 -4.11
CA ILE A 17 2.99 -9.97 -3.54
C ILE A 17 1.61 -9.45 -3.95
N GLU A 18 1.19 -9.65 -5.20
CA GLU A 18 -0.11 -9.17 -5.69
C GLU A 18 -1.22 -10.21 -5.61
N ALA A 19 -1.00 -11.29 -4.85
CA ALA A 19 -2.05 -12.23 -4.49
C ALA A 19 -3.23 -11.45 -3.87
N PRO A 20 -4.45 -11.57 -4.45
CA PRO A 20 -5.60 -10.83 -3.99
C PRO A 20 -5.96 -11.21 -2.55
N ARG A 21 -6.49 -10.24 -1.80
CA ARG A 21 -7.10 -10.50 -0.48
C ARG A 21 -8.38 -11.31 -0.67
N SER A 22 -8.22 -12.62 -0.76
CA SER A 22 -9.31 -13.58 -0.96
C SER A 22 -9.48 -14.43 0.29
N GLN A 23 -10.66 -14.34 0.91
CA GLN A 23 -11.08 -15.16 2.06
C GLN A 23 -11.58 -16.54 1.61
N THR A 24 -10.92 -17.17 0.63
CA THR A 24 -11.19 -18.57 0.27
C THR A 24 -9.99 -19.43 0.63
N SER A 25 -10.26 -20.63 1.15
CA SER A 25 -9.27 -21.52 1.77
C SER A 25 -8.03 -21.79 0.91
N SER A 26 -8.16 -21.79 -0.42
CA SER A 26 -7.03 -22.02 -1.34
C SER A 26 -6.01 -20.86 -1.40
N TRP A 27 -6.41 -19.63 -1.10
CA TRP A 27 -5.53 -18.44 -1.20
C TRP A 27 -4.88 -18.07 0.14
N GLN A 28 -5.30 -18.71 1.25
CA GLN A 28 -4.78 -18.43 2.59
C GLN A 28 -3.26 -18.69 2.70
N VAL A 29 -2.77 -19.77 2.11
CA VAL A 29 -1.34 -20.11 2.12
C VAL A 29 -0.50 -19.02 1.45
N LEU A 30 -0.98 -18.49 0.31
CA LEU A 30 -0.29 -17.41 -0.40
C LEU A 30 -0.32 -16.12 0.41
N THR A 31 -1.43 -15.80 1.08
CA THR A 31 -1.50 -14.61 1.95
C THR A 31 -0.60 -14.73 3.18
N ASP A 32 -0.46 -15.92 3.75
CA ASP A 32 0.43 -16.16 4.89
C ASP A 32 1.90 -16.10 4.47
N CYS A 33 2.25 -16.69 3.33
CA CYS A 33 3.58 -16.55 2.74
C CYS A 33 3.91 -15.10 2.40
N LYS A 34 2.97 -14.36 1.79
CA LYS A 34 3.09 -12.92 1.54
C LYS A 34 3.39 -12.16 2.81
N ARG A 35 2.63 -12.39 3.88
CA ARG A 35 2.85 -11.77 5.19
C ARG A 35 4.25 -12.07 5.71
N PHE A 36 4.66 -13.34 5.72
CA PHE A 36 5.99 -13.72 6.18
C PHE A 36 7.11 -13.03 5.39
N VAL A 37 7.03 -13.01 4.06
CA VAL A 37 8.05 -12.39 3.19
C VAL A 37 8.09 -10.87 3.37
N VAL A 38 6.94 -10.20 3.40
CA VAL A 38 6.89 -8.75 3.58
C VAL A 38 7.40 -8.35 4.96
N ASP A 39 6.98 -9.05 6.02
CA ASP A 39 7.33 -8.62 7.38
C ASP A 39 8.78 -8.96 7.75
N ASN A 40 9.32 -10.10 7.29
CA ASN A 40 10.62 -10.61 7.74
C ASN A 40 11.76 -10.44 6.72
N VAL A 41 11.47 -10.52 5.42
CA VAL A 41 12.51 -10.56 4.37
C VAL A 41 12.62 -9.21 3.66
N ALA A 42 11.49 -8.59 3.35
CA ALA A 42 11.45 -7.43 2.47
C ALA A 42 10.37 -6.43 2.90
N THR A 43 10.59 -5.80 4.06
CA THR A 43 9.69 -4.79 4.62
C THR A 43 9.43 -3.62 3.68
N PHE A 44 10.39 -3.32 2.78
CA PHE A 44 10.20 -2.29 1.75
C PHE A 44 9.07 -2.62 0.76
N LEU A 45 8.80 -3.91 0.50
CA LEU A 45 7.69 -4.39 -0.35
C LEU A 45 6.32 -4.23 0.34
N GLY A 46 6.29 -3.89 1.63
CA GLY A 46 5.06 -3.45 2.28
C GLY A 46 4.61 -2.07 1.78
N SER A 47 5.56 -1.22 1.36
CA SER A 47 5.26 0.12 0.86
C SER A 47 4.84 0.15 -0.61
N ILE A 48 3.90 1.03 -0.95
CA ILE A 48 3.44 1.27 -2.33
C ILE A 48 4.61 1.61 -3.25
N PHE A 49 5.55 2.40 -2.73
CA PHE A 49 6.74 2.81 -3.47
C PHE A 49 7.68 1.62 -3.74
N GLY A 50 7.97 0.81 -2.72
CA GLY A 50 8.80 -0.38 -2.87
C GLY A 50 8.19 -1.41 -3.82
N ARG A 51 6.88 -1.62 -3.75
CA ARG A 51 6.15 -2.44 -4.75
C ARG A 51 6.30 -1.85 -6.14
N SER A 52 6.05 -0.55 -6.32
CA SER A 52 6.16 0.10 -7.64
C SER A 52 7.58 -0.04 -8.22
N LEU A 53 8.61 0.08 -7.38
CA LEU A 53 10.01 -0.11 -7.79
C LEU A 53 10.30 -1.54 -8.23
N LEU A 54 9.73 -2.55 -7.54
CA LEU A 54 9.84 -3.95 -7.96
C LEU A 54 9.16 -4.20 -9.32
N HIS A 55 7.97 -3.63 -9.55
CA HIS A 55 7.28 -3.72 -10.84
C HIS A 55 8.10 -3.08 -11.96
N LEU A 56 8.67 -1.90 -11.72
CA LEU A 56 9.54 -1.21 -12.67
C LEU A 56 10.79 -2.04 -12.99
N PHE A 57 11.45 -2.56 -11.96
CA PHE A 57 12.64 -3.40 -12.12
C PHE A 57 12.32 -4.67 -12.90
N THR A 58 11.27 -5.40 -12.50
CA THR A 58 10.90 -6.66 -13.16
C THR A 58 10.43 -6.44 -14.60
N GLY A 59 9.67 -5.36 -14.85
CA GLY A 59 9.22 -4.98 -16.19
C GLY A 59 10.38 -4.61 -17.13
N THR A 60 11.29 -3.75 -16.67
CA THR A 60 12.48 -3.35 -17.45
C THR A 60 13.47 -4.50 -17.63
N PHE A 61 13.67 -5.35 -16.61
CA PHE A 61 14.49 -6.55 -16.70
C PHE A 61 13.93 -7.54 -17.73
N THR A 62 12.62 -7.80 -17.70
CA THR A 62 11.97 -8.69 -18.68
C THR A 62 12.10 -8.16 -20.11
N LEU A 63 11.87 -6.85 -20.32
CA LEU A 63 12.09 -6.21 -21.62
C LEU A 63 13.54 -6.33 -22.08
N SER A 64 14.50 -6.13 -21.18
CA SER A 64 15.93 -6.21 -21.50
C SER A 64 16.36 -7.63 -21.90
N VAL A 65 15.82 -8.67 -21.26
CA VAL A 65 16.16 -10.07 -21.56
C VAL A 65 15.57 -10.51 -22.91
N TYR A 66 14.34 -10.11 -23.22
CA TYR A 66 13.61 -10.59 -24.41
C TYR A 66 13.58 -9.60 -25.59
N GLN A 67 14.39 -8.54 -25.57
CA GLN A 67 14.42 -7.48 -26.61
C GLN A 67 14.68 -7.99 -28.04
N HIS A 68 15.37 -9.12 -28.18
CA HIS A 68 15.75 -9.71 -29.47
C HIS A 68 15.00 -10.99 -29.82
N ASP A 69 14.10 -11.45 -28.95
CA ASP A 69 13.34 -12.67 -29.16
C ASP A 69 12.04 -12.38 -29.92
N SER A 70 11.58 -13.33 -30.72
CA SER A 70 10.33 -13.22 -31.48
C SER A 70 9.08 -13.43 -30.62
N VAL A 71 9.24 -13.59 -29.31
CA VAL A 71 8.16 -13.88 -28.36
C VAL A 71 7.55 -12.57 -27.85
N TYR A 72 6.30 -12.31 -28.24
CA TYR A 72 5.61 -11.06 -27.90
C TYR A 72 5.13 -10.95 -26.46
N LEU A 73 4.85 -12.08 -25.79
CA LEU A 73 4.21 -12.08 -24.47
C LEU A 73 5.07 -11.39 -23.38
N PRO A 74 6.37 -11.69 -23.22
CA PRO A 74 7.23 -11.00 -22.25
C PRO A 74 7.39 -9.50 -22.51
N VAL A 75 7.32 -9.09 -23.78
CA VAL A 75 7.42 -7.68 -24.15
C VAL A 75 6.14 -6.92 -23.75
N VAL A 76 4.97 -7.51 -23.99
CA VAL A 76 3.68 -6.93 -23.59
C VAL A 76 3.55 -6.90 -22.07
N THR A 77 3.88 -7.99 -21.37
CA THR A 77 3.80 -8.01 -19.90
C THR A 77 4.83 -7.07 -19.27
N GLY A 78 6.06 -7.04 -19.77
CA GLY A 78 7.10 -6.14 -19.29
C GLY A 78 6.76 -4.67 -19.48
N SER A 79 6.25 -4.29 -20.65
CA SER A 79 5.77 -2.90 -20.88
C SER A 79 4.56 -2.55 -20.02
N GLY A 80 3.60 -3.47 -19.85
CA GLY A 80 2.47 -3.29 -18.95
C GLY A 80 2.90 -3.06 -17.49
N LEU A 81 3.88 -3.83 -16.99
CA LEU A 81 4.44 -3.66 -15.65
C LEU A 81 5.12 -2.29 -15.47
N VAL A 82 5.83 -1.80 -16.49
CA VAL A 82 6.44 -0.46 -16.46
C VAL A 82 5.36 0.62 -16.37
N VAL A 83 4.30 0.54 -17.18
CA VAL A 83 3.20 1.51 -17.11
C VAL A 83 2.52 1.46 -15.73
N LEU A 84 2.21 0.26 -15.23
CA LEU A 84 1.62 0.05 -13.91
C LEU A 84 2.50 0.65 -12.81
N SER A 85 3.82 0.48 -12.90
CA SER A 85 4.76 1.03 -11.92
C SER A 85 4.73 2.56 -11.87
N VAL A 86 4.61 3.22 -13.02
CA VAL A 86 4.52 4.69 -13.10
C VAL A 86 3.20 5.17 -12.53
N VAL A 87 2.09 4.52 -12.88
CA VAL A 87 0.76 4.86 -12.36
C VAL A 87 0.73 4.71 -10.84
N ASN A 88 1.17 3.57 -10.31
CA ASN A 88 1.18 3.31 -8.86
C ASN A 88 2.11 4.26 -8.11
N ALA A 89 3.26 4.62 -8.69
CA ALA A 89 4.15 5.63 -8.11
C ALA A 89 3.50 7.02 -8.10
N CYS A 90 2.79 7.40 -9.15
CA CYS A 90 2.05 8.65 -9.22
C CYS A 90 0.91 8.71 -8.19
N VAL A 91 0.11 7.64 -8.07
CA VAL A 91 -0.95 7.51 -7.08
C VAL A 91 -0.37 7.57 -5.66
N GLY A 92 0.70 6.82 -5.39
CA GLY A 92 1.37 6.84 -4.08
C GLY A 92 1.91 8.22 -3.70
N ARG A 93 2.43 9.00 -4.67
CA ARG A 93 2.86 10.40 -4.42
C ARG A 93 1.68 11.32 -4.09
N ARG A 94 0.56 11.17 -4.80
CA ARG A 94 -0.67 11.95 -4.53
C ARG A 94 -1.25 11.60 -3.16
N ALA A 95 -1.39 10.31 -2.87
CA ALA A 95 -1.84 9.81 -1.58
C ALA A 95 -1.01 10.36 -0.43
N LYS A 96 0.33 10.34 -0.55
CA LYS A 96 1.23 10.89 0.47
C LYS A 96 0.99 12.38 0.73
N ALA A 97 0.70 13.18 -0.31
CA ALA A 97 0.39 14.59 -0.13
C ALA A 97 -0.93 14.79 0.64
N SER A 98 -1.96 14.01 0.30
CA SER A 98 -3.25 14.03 0.99
C SER A 98 -3.12 13.58 2.45
N PHE A 99 -2.31 12.55 2.71
CA PHE A 99 -2.08 12.04 4.08
C PHE A 99 -1.31 13.04 4.94
N LEU A 100 -0.34 13.74 4.36
CA LEU A 100 0.38 14.80 5.05
C LEU A 100 -0.54 15.99 5.35
N ALA A 101 -1.43 16.35 4.42
CA ALA A 101 -2.44 17.37 4.67
C ALA A 101 -3.36 16.98 5.84
N LEU A 102 -3.81 15.72 5.91
CA LEU A 102 -4.62 15.19 7.01
C LEU A 102 -3.85 15.17 8.33
N ALA A 103 -2.63 14.67 8.33
CA ALA A 103 -1.81 14.64 9.54
C ALA A 103 -1.54 16.06 10.06
N LYS A 104 -1.43 17.07 9.19
CA LYS A 104 -1.22 18.46 9.61
C LYS A 104 -2.46 19.09 10.28
N THR A 105 -3.67 18.62 9.98
CA THR A 105 -4.88 19.11 10.66
C THR A 105 -5.06 18.52 12.06
N VAL A 106 -4.32 17.45 12.38
CA VAL A 106 -4.46 16.67 13.61
C VAL A 106 -3.22 16.85 14.48
N ASP A 107 -3.37 17.45 15.66
CA ASP A 107 -2.28 17.48 16.63
C ASP A 107 -2.19 16.16 17.40
N VAL A 108 -0.96 15.67 17.63
CA VAL A 108 -0.69 14.38 18.31
C VAL A 108 -1.33 14.34 19.70
N SER A 109 -1.31 15.48 20.40
CA SER A 109 -1.85 15.59 21.76
C SER A 109 -3.38 15.47 21.82
N ASN A 110 -4.07 15.75 20.71
CA ASN A 110 -5.53 15.80 20.63
C ASN A 110 -6.14 14.58 19.92
N CYS A 111 -5.32 13.58 19.54
CA CYS A 111 -5.77 12.39 18.84
C CYS A 111 -6.90 11.65 19.58
N ALA A 112 -6.80 11.47 20.90
CA ALA A 112 -7.84 10.78 21.66
C ALA A 112 -9.19 11.52 21.68
N PHE A 113 -9.16 12.85 21.74
CA PHE A 113 -10.37 13.67 21.69
C PHE A 113 -11.00 13.64 20.30
N LEU A 114 -10.19 13.77 19.25
CA LEU A 114 -10.66 13.69 17.86
C LEU A 114 -11.21 12.30 17.53
N PHE A 115 -10.57 11.24 18.06
CA PHE A 115 -11.02 9.87 17.93
C PHE A 115 -12.42 9.69 18.54
N ALA A 116 -12.57 10.08 19.81
CA ALA A 116 -13.84 9.99 20.52
C ALA A 116 -14.95 10.90 19.95
N ALA A 117 -14.57 11.96 19.23
CA ALA A 117 -15.54 12.87 18.60
C ALA A 117 -16.09 12.33 17.26
N ALA A 118 -15.38 11.45 16.57
CA ALA A 118 -15.81 10.86 15.31
C ALA A 118 -16.25 9.39 15.42
N ASP A 119 -16.02 8.76 16.58
CA ASP A 119 -16.61 7.48 16.98
C ASP A 119 -18.10 7.71 17.27
N GLU A 120 -18.96 7.46 16.28
CA GLU A 120 -20.39 7.78 16.34
C GLU A 120 -21.16 6.73 17.14
N ASP A 121 -20.76 5.46 17.04
CA ASP A 121 -21.40 4.35 17.74
C ASP A 121 -20.82 4.07 19.13
N GLY A 122 -19.66 4.65 19.45
CA GLY A 122 -19.01 4.60 20.76
C GLY A 122 -18.41 3.23 21.07
N ASP A 123 -18.10 2.44 20.05
CA ASP A 123 -17.55 1.09 20.22
C ASP A 123 -16.04 1.09 20.53
N GLY A 124 -15.40 2.26 20.47
CA GLY A 124 -13.99 2.46 20.78
C GLY A 124 -13.04 2.10 19.64
N VAL A 125 -13.56 1.81 18.45
CA VAL A 125 -12.82 1.69 17.20
C VAL A 125 -13.45 2.60 16.14
N TRP A 126 -12.75 2.80 15.02
CA TRP A 126 -13.34 3.46 13.86
C TRP A 126 -13.60 2.44 12.77
N SER A 127 -14.85 2.36 12.35
CA SER A 127 -15.24 1.76 11.10
C SER A 127 -14.66 2.53 9.91
N LEU A 128 -14.65 1.91 8.73
CA LEU A 128 -14.20 2.57 7.51
C LEU A 128 -15.11 3.77 7.15
N ASP A 129 -16.39 3.70 7.48
CA ASP A 129 -17.35 4.79 7.21
C ASP A 129 -17.10 5.99 8.13
N GLU A 130 -16.77 5.77 9.41
CA GLU A 130 -16.43 6.84 10.36
C GLU A 130 -15.10 7.52 9.99
N LEU A 131 -14.12 6.75 9.52
CA LEU A 131 -12.88 7.32 9.00
C LEU A 131 -13.13 8.22 7.76
N ASP A 132 -14.08 7.85 6.89
CA ASP A 132 -14.41 8.63 5.69
C ASP A 132 -15.14 9.92 6.07
N ALA A 133 -16.08 9.83 7.02
CA ALA A 133 -16.76 10.97 7.61
C ALA A 133 -15.75 11.93 8.27
N PHE A 134 -14.77 11.42 9.00
CA PHE A 134 -13.69 12.21 9.59
C PHE A 134 -12.86 12.94 8.53
N CYS A 135 -12.40 12.24 7.49
CA CYS A 135 -11.63 12.85 6.39
C CYS A 135 -12.42 13.95 5.69
N THR A 136 -13.71 13.71 5.44
CA THR A 136 -14.63 14.68 4.84
C THR A 136 -14.84 15.90 5.75
N GLY A 137 -14.92 15.69 7.07
CA GLY A 137 -15.00 16.75 8.07
C GLY A 137 -13.78 17.66 8.10
N GLN A 138 -12.59 17.12 7.77
CA GLN A 138 -11.36 17.91 7.60
C GLN A 138 -11.22 18.55 6.20
N HIS A 139 -12.28 18.50 5.38
CA HIS A 139 -12.30 18.99 3.99
C HIS A 139 -11.29 18.29 3.07
N ILE A 140 -10.88 17.06 3.38
CA ILE A 140 -9.96 16.27 2.57
C ILE A 140 -10.77 15.23 1.81
N ARG A 141 -10.79 15.35 0.48
CA ARG A 141 -11.44 14.38 -0.40
C ARG A 141 -10.39 13.46 -1.01
N LEU A 142 -10.47 12.19 -0.66
CA LEU A 142 -9.61 11.15 -1.19
C LEU A 142 -10.28 10.48 -2.39
N SER A 143 -9.52 10.18 -3.43
CA SER A 143 -9.97 9.27 -4.48
C SER A 143 -10.04 7.84 -3.96
N ALA A 144 -10.78 6.96 -4.63
CA ALA A 144 -10.91 5.55 -4.22
C ALA A 144 -9.54 4.85 -4.03
N ALA A 145 -8.57 5.15 -4.91
CA ALA A 145 -7.23 4.61 -4.79
C ALA A 145 -6.48 5.18 -3.58
N GLU A 146 -6.62 6.47 -3.27
CA GLU A 146 -5.99 7.08 -2.09
C GLU A 146 -6.64 6.59 -0.80
N TRP A 147 -7.94 6.33 -0.82
CA TRP A 147 -8.69 5.74 0.28
C TRP A 147 -8.18 4.33 0.64
N GLU A 148 -8.07 3.43 -0.35
CA GLU A 148 -7.52 2.08 -0.14
C GLU A 148 -6.11 2.13 0.47
N LEU A 149 -5.30 3.09 0.02
CA LEU A 149 -3.96 3.29 0.55
C LEU A 149 -3.95 3.83 1.97
N LEU A 150 -4.90 4.70 2.32
CA LEU A 150 -5.03 5.26 3.67
C LEU A 150 -5.41 4.15 4.65
N VAL A 151 -6.45 3.39 4.31
CA VAL A 151 -6.91 2.26 5.13
C VAL A 151 -5.80 1.24 5.31
N ALA A 152 -5.06 0.91 4.25
CA ALA A 152 -3.94 -0.02 4.34
C ALA A 152 -2.76 0.49 5.19
N ASP A 153 -2.57 1.81 5.32
CA ASP A 153 -1.51 2.42 6.12
C ASP A 153 -1.91 2.58 7.60
N LEU A 154 -3.20 2.77 7.88
CA LEU A 154 -3.78 2.87 9.23
C LEU A 154 -4.06 1.49 9.85
N ASP A 155 -4.80 0.61 9.16
CA ASP A 155 -5.16 -0.74 9.63
C ASP A 155 -3.99 -1.71 9.44
N LYS A 156 -2.93 -1.51 10.21
CA LYS A 156 -1.73 -2.36 10.18
C LYS A 156 -2.01 -3.76 10.70
N HIS A 157 -2.93 -3.90 11.65
CA HIS A 157 -3.31 -5.21 12.17
C HIS A 157 -4.30 -5.96 11.29
N HIS A 158 -4.81 -5.31 10.25
CA HIS A 158 -5.75 -5.88 9.27
C HIS A 158 -7.02 -6.40 9.93
N ALA A 159 -7.49 -5.68 10.95
CA ALA A 159 -8.70 -6.00 11.70
C ALA A 159 -9.96 -5.57 10.95
N GLY A 160 -9.84 -4.71 9.92
CA GLY A 160 -10.97 -4.11 9.21
C GLY A 160 -11.59 -2.92 9.96
N VAL A 161 -11.01 -2.55 11.08
CA VAL A 161 -11.36 -1.40 11.92
C VAL A 161 -10.06 -0.72 12.36
N ILE A 162 -10.13 0.57 12.68
CA ILE A 162 -8.97 1.34 13.11
C ILE A 162 -9.06 1.57 14.61
N SER A 163 -8.07 1.08 15.35
CA SER A 163 -7.97 1.35 16.78
C SER A 163 -7.36 2.74 17.06
N LEU A 164 -7.67 3.31 18.24
CA LEU A 164 -7.03 4.55 18.69
C LEU A 164 -5.49 4.45 18.63
N HIS A 165 -4.93 3.31 19.01
CA HIS A 165 -3.48 3.09 19.00
C HIS A 165 -2.89 3.15 17.59
N GLU A 166 -3.56 2.57 16.59
CA GLU A 166 -3.15 2.63 15.19
C GLU A 166 -3.22 4.06 14.67
N PHE A 167 -4.31 4.78 14.98
CA PHE A 167 -4.47 6.17 14.58
C PHE A 167 -3.41 7.09 15.20
N THR A 168 -3.18 7.02 16.52
CA THR A 168 -2.16 7.83 17.19
C THR A 168 -0.76 7.55 16.64
N THR A 169 -0.41 6.28 16.49
CA THR A 169 0.87 5.85 15.95
C THR A 169 1.07 6.36 14.52
N TRP A 170 0.01 6.33 13.71
CA TRP A 170 0.05 6.84 12.35
C TRP A 170 0.30 8.35 12.32
N VAL A 171 -0.43 9.14 13.12
CA VAL A 171 -0.25 10.61 13.19
C VAL A 171 1.17 10.99 13.63
N GLU A 172 1.70 10.30 14.64
CA GLU A 172 3.08 10.49 15.13
C GLU A 172 4.11 10.21 14.02
N LEU A 173 3.95 9.09 13.30
CA LEU A 173 4.84 8.73 12.21
C LEU A 173 4.79 9.73 11.06
N GLN A 174 3.60 10.26 10.72
CA GLN A 174 3.50 11.29 9.69
C GLN A 174 4.16 12.59 10.16
N HIS A 175 3.98 13.02 11.41
CA HIS A 175 4.64 14.21 11.96
C HIS A 175 6.16 14.09 11.93
N GLN A 176 6.72 12.97 12.40
CA GLN A 176 8.16 12.73 12.32
C GLN A 176 8.66 12.83 10.88
N ARG A 177 7.92 12.30 9.90
CA ARG A 177 8.29 12.39 8.48
C ARG A 177 8.22 13.81 7.91
N MET A 178 7.47 14.73 8.53
CA MET A 178 7.45 16.15 8.15
C MET A 178 8.70 16.88 8.65
N ASP A 179 9.21 16.54 9.83
CA ASP A 179 10.38 17.20 10.44
C ASP A 179 11.70 16.91 9.69
N PHE A 180 11.74 15.85 8.88
CA PHE A 180 12.92 15.45 8.09
C PHE A 180 12.90 15.95 6.63
N VAL A 181 11.91 16.76 6.22
CA VAL A 181 11.80 17.35 4.86
C VAL A 181 12.10 18.84 4.91
#